data_AF-A0A7C1H067-F1
#
_entry.id   AF-A0A7C1H067-F1
#
_cell.length_a   1.000
_cell.length_b   1.000
_cell.length_c   1.000
_cell.angle_alpha   90.00
_cell.angle_beta   90.00
_cell.angle_gamma   90.00
#
_symmetry.space_group_name_H-M   'P 1'
#
loop_
_entity.id
_entity.type
_entity.pdbx_description
1 polymer ?
#
loop_
_entity_poly.entity_id
_entity_poly.type
_entity_poly.pdbx_seq_one_letter_code
_entity_poly.pdbx_strand_id
1 'polypeptide(L)'
;HQLLVDSLGYQPPAPDSSGNGTAFDVYLVNLSIWYGVTYLEQTVPGRENAWSCYMHIENDYAGFPNTPDNNLRVTSAHEYFHVVQVSYAYRDSDVFFMEMCSTWMEDFAHNDVNDYLNYLPAFFNRINYPFSYVNDDFEYASCLWNHMITKKYGPDIFRQIWERIPDEKALTVISNVLPNHGTSFNQELISYGLWNYFTGSRSDTLNFYPEGNLYPEVRFMYQYNANGNDISFDAAMSKLSSVFFKITDGANQWDVGLIVTNLETPAVTPYGNYDPNDVATFSIDAVAILPEQQFWSDDVFLMNRLVRVNHHLAIRLNVDQKNDWFARAVTFYGDADYEVVQFFPMYPAGDQAQQNFIELIYPNPYIAGSSDPMKIRYVVAEEKTSELYIYSSDGRLVKTFSPASAKYDYHLIQWNGESDRGESVASGVYIAVLRIGNYIETQKFAVIRN
;
A
#
# COMPACT_ATOMS: atom_id res chain seq x y z
N HIS A 1 -8.43 14.08 -20.84
CA HIS A 1 -7.26 14.34 -21.71
C HIS A 1 -6.17 15.16 -21.00
N GLN A 2 -6.44 16.43 -20.65
CA GLN A 2 -5.42 17.32 -20.07
C GLN A 2 -4.67 16.73 -18.87
N LEU A 3 -5.39 16.09 -17.95
CA LEU A 3 -4.76 15.45 -16.79
C LEU A 3 -3.90 14.24 -17.18
N LEU A 4 -4.48 13.24 -17.84
CA LEU A 4 -3.80 11.99 -18.16
C LEU A 4 -2.69 12.15 -19.21
N VAL A 5 -2.97 12.81 -20.34
CA VAL A 5 -2.04 12.89 -21.46
C VAL A 5 -1.08 14.06 -21.30
N ASP A 6 -1.61 15.29 -21.15
CA ASP A 6 -0.76 16.49 -21.18
C ASP A 6 0.05 16.69 -19.89
N SER A 7 -0.55 16.37 -18.73
CA SER A 7 0.08 16.58 -17.42
C SER A 7 0.84 15.35 -16.92
N LEU A 8 0.19 14.19 -16.85
CA LEU A 8 0.79 12.95 -16.35
C LEU A 8 1.65 12.23 -17.41
N GLY A 9 1.48 12.54 -18.69
CA GLY A 9 2.35 12.05 -19.77
C GLY A 9 1.98 10.68 -20.34
N TYR A 10 0.77 10.16 -20.08
CA TYR A 10 0.31 8.92 -20.70
C TYR A 10 0.25 9.06 -22.23
N GLN A 11 0.40 7.95 -22.94
CA GLN A 11 0.26 7.95 -24.40
C GLN A 11 -1.14 8.40 -24.80
N PRO A 12 -1.28 9.26 -25.83
CA PRO A 12 -2.57 9.60 -26.37
C PRO A 12 -3.35 8.34 -26.78
N PRO A 13 -4.65 8.26 -26.49
CA PRO A 13 -5.46 7.10 -26.86
C PRO A 13 -5.56 6.97 -28.39
N ALA A 14 -5.84 5.76 -28.86
CA ALA A 14 -6.16 5.53 -30.26
C ALA A 14 -7.40 6.36 -30.64
N PRO A 15 -7.43 6.98 -31.84
CA PRO A 15 -8.63 7.64 -32.34
C PRO A 15 -9.79 6.63 -32.39
N ASP A 16 -10.95 7.09 -31.99
CA ASP A 16 -12.21 6.38 -32.19
C ASP A 16 -12.52 6.22 -33.69
N SER A 17 -13.31 5.20 -34.00
CA SER A 17 -13.61 4.78 -35.36
C SER A 17 -15.07 5.00 -35.77
N SER A 18 -15.93 5.31 -34.80
CA SER A 18 -17.31 5.76 -34.98
C SER A 18 -17.41 7.28 -34.87
N GLY A 19 -18.62 7.82 -35.01
CA GLY A 19 -18.87 9.25 -34.94
C GLY A 19 -18.80 9.99 -36.28
N ASN A 20 -19.30 11.23 -36.28
CA ASN A 20 -19.34 12.11 -37.45
C ASN A 20 -18.30 13.26 -37.36
N GLY A 21 -17.41 13.21 -36.37
CA GLY A 21 -16.48 14.30 -36.02
C GLY A 21 -15.02 13.86 -35.96
N THR A 22 -14.15 14.78 -35.51
CA THR A 22 -12.71 14.51 -35.25
C THR A 22 -12.37 14.54 -33.76
N ALA A 23 -13.38 14.77 -32.91
CA ALA A 23 -13.25 14.74 -31.46
C ALA A 23 -13.66 13.35 -30.98
N PHE A 24 -13.06 12.91 -29.87
CA PHE A 24 -13.41 11.64 -29.24
C PHE A 24 -14.89 11.59 -28.86
N ASP A 25 -15.56 10.51 -29.22
CA ASP A 25 -17.00 10.31 -29.06
C ASP A 25 -17.40 10.02 -27.60
N VAL A 26 -18.30 10.86 -27.11
CA VAL A 26 -18.93 10.74 -25.79
C VAL A 26 -20.44 10.84 -25.98
N TYR A 27 -21.17 9.78 -25.63
CA TYR A 27 -22.62 9.75 -25.74
C TYR A 27 -23.27 9.83 -24.36
N LEU A 28 -24.19 10.78 -24.18
CA LEU A 28 -25.06 10.86 -23.01
C LEU A 28 -26.30 10.00 -23.26
N VAL A 29 -26.43 8.91 -22.52
CA VAL A 29 -27.53 7.93 -22.68
C VAL A 29 -28.07 7.50 -21.32
N ASN A 30 -29.29 6.98 -21.30
CA ASN A 30 -29.82 6.39 -20.06
C ASN A 30 -29.21 5.00 -19.87
N LEU A 31 -28.35 4.86 -18.87
CA LEU A 31 -27.65 3.63 -18.46
C LEU A 31 -28.28 2.97 -17.23
N SER A 32 -29.37 3.53 -16.72
CA SER A 32 -30.17 3.06 -15.57
C SER A 32 -29.39 3.03 -14.25
N ILE A 33 -28.55 2.03 -14.04
CA ILE A 33 -27.83 1.81 -12.78
C ILE A 33 -26.32 1.98 -12.93
N TRP A 34 -25.82 2.17 -14.15
CA TRP A 34 -24.41 2.34 -14.43
C TRP A 34 -24.06 3.81 -14.55
N TYR A 35 -22.91 4.20 -14.01
CA TYR A 35 -22.41 5.57 -14.13
C TYR A 35 -21.96 5.89 -15.56
N GLY A 36 -21.17 4.99 -16.15
CA GLY A 36 -20.59 5.08 -17.48
C GLY A 36 -20.15 3.71 -17.97
N VAL A 37 -19.85 3.63 -19.27
CA VAL A 37 -19.29 2.43 -19.91
C VAL A 37 -18.40 2.82 -21.08
N THR A 38 -17.20 2.27 -21.14
CA THR A 38 -16.30 2.35 -22.30
C THR A 38 -16.51 1.13 -23.22
N TYR A 39 -16.84 1.38 -24.49
CA TYR A 39 -17.10 0.35 -25.50
C TYR A 39 -15.94 0.25 -26.48
N LEU A 40 -15.35 -0.95 -26.58
CA LEU A 40 -14.31 -1.25 -27.59
C LEU A 40 -14.90 -1.25 -29.00
N GLU A 41 -14.09 -0.81 -29.97
CA GLU A 41 -14.47 -0.76 -31.37
C GLU A 41 -13.53 -1.61 -32.25
N GLN A 42 -12.40 -1.04 -32.68
CA GLN A 42 -11.48 -1.66 -33.62
C GLN A 42 -10.14 -1.90 -32.96
N THR A 43 -9.48 -3.01 -33.33
CA THR A 43 -8.10 -3.25 -32.93
C THR A 43 -7.18 -2.21 -33.56
N VAL A 44 -6.19 -1.75 -32.81
CA VAL A 44 -5.18 -0.81 -33.30
C VAL A 44 -4.17 -1.55 -34.18
N PRO A 45 -4.02 -1.19 -35.47
CA PRO A 45 -3.14 -1.93 -36.37
C PRO A 45 -1.69 -1.99 -35.87
N GLY A 46 -1.15 -3.21 -35.80
CA GLY A 46 0.24 -3.45 -35.38
C GLY A 46 0.49 -3.40 -33.87
N ARG A 47 -0.54 -3.25 -33.04
CA ARG A 47 -0.46 -3.31 -31.58
C ARG A 47 -1.35 -4.44 -31.05
N GLU A 48 -0.76 -5.44 -30.43
CA GLU A 48 -1.50 -6.57 -29.88
C GLU A 48 -2.38 -6.13 -28.70
N ASN A 49 -3.62 -6.62 -28.65
CA ASN A 49 -4.59 -6.34 -27.59
C ASN A 49 -4.96 -4.84 -27.39
N ALA A 50 -4.50 -3.93 -28.26
CA ALA A 50 -4.85 -2.52 -28.19
C ALA A 50 -6.09 -2.22 -29.03
N TRP A 51 -6.94 -1.32 -28.54
CA TRP A 51 -8.24 -1.01 -29.14
C TRP A 51 -8.50 0.49 -29.21
N SER A 52 -9.21 0.93 -30.25
CA SER A 52 -10.02 2.15 -30.19
C SER A 52 -11.32 1.87 -29.44
N CYS A 53 -11.94 2.94 -28.94
CA CYS A 53 -13.17 2.85 -28.16
C CYS A 53 -13.94 4.16 -28.22
N TYR A 54 -15.17 4.17 -27.71
CA TYR A 54 -15.93 5.37 -27.36
C TYR A 54 -16.52 5.19 -25.96
N MET A 55 -17.08 6.25 -25.38
CA MET A 55 -17.68 6.19 -24.05
C MET A 55 -19.18 6.54 -24.04
N HIS A 56 -19.94 5.83 -23.23
CA HIS A 56 -21.28 6.22 -22.79
C HIS A 56 -21.23 6.73 -21.36
N ILE A 57 -21.97 7.80 -21.07
CA ILE A 57 -22.15 8.35 -19.73
C ILE A 57 -23.65 8.45 -19.44
N GLU A 58 -24.04 8.16 -18.20
CA GLU A 58 -25.41 8.36 -17.71
C GLU A 58 -25.86 9.81 -17.93
N ASN A 59 -27.08 10.00 -18.41
CA ASN A 59 -27.50 11.30 -18.94
C ASN A 59 -28.00 12.27 -17.85
N ASP A 60 -28.46 11.76 -16.70
CA ASP A 60 -29.02 12.59 -15.63
C ASP A 60 -28.57 12.22 -14.20
N TYR A 61 -27.95 11.05 -14.02
CA TYR A 61 -27.55 10.48 -12.73
C TYR A 61 -28.66 10.49 -11.67
N ALA A 62 -29.92 10.36 -12.09
CA ALA A 62 -31.04 10.29 -11.17
C ALA A 62 -30.98 9.01 -10.32
N GLY A 63 -30.94 9.15 -8.99
CA GLY A 63 -30.92 8.03 -8.06
C GLY A 63 -29.53 7.57 -7.63
N PHE A 64 -28.47 8.24 -8.11
CA PHE A 64 -27.10 7.98 -7.69
C PHE A 64 -26.77 8.70 -6.35
N PRO A 65 -25.78 8.21 -5.58
CA PRO A 65 -25.45 8.72 -4.24
C PRO A 65 -25.05 10.20 -4.18
N ASN A 66 -24.39 10.70 -5.23
CA ASN A 66 -23.80 12.04 -5.30
C ASN A 66 -24.64 12.99 -6.18
N THR A 67 -24.28 14.28 -6.21
CA THR A 67 -24.94 15.23 -7.13
C THR A 67 -24.65 14.86 -8.59
N PRO A 68 -25.58 15.13 -9.54
CA PRO A 68 -25.33 14.80 -10.95
C PRO A 68 -24.03 15.39 -11.52
N ASP A 69 -23.65 16.60 -11.09
CA ASP A 69 -22.38 17.23 -11.49
C ASP A 69 -21.17 16.45 -10.94
N ASN A 70 -21.18 16.11 -9.65
CA ASN A 70 -20.11 15.32 -9.04
C ASN A 70 -20.00 13.92 -9.66
N ASN A 71 -21.13 13.25 -9.93
CA ASN A 71 -21.13 11.95 -10.61
C ASN A 71 -20.53 12.08 -12.02
N LEU A 72 -20.95 13.07 -12.79
CA LEU A 72 -20.41 13.32 -14.13
C LEU A 72 -18.89 13.52 -14.09
N ARG A 73 -18.39 14.29 -13.11
CA ARG A 73 -16.96 14.56 -12.93
C ARG A 73 -16.17 13.27 -12.69
N VAL A 74 -16.53 12.47 -11.69
CA VAL A 74 -15.81 11.23 -11.37
C VAL A 74 -15.94 10.19 -12.48
N THR A 75 -17.13 9.98 -13.04
CA THR A 75 -17.32 9.05 -14.17
C THR A 75 -16.48 9.45 -15.38
N SER A 76 -16.42 10.74 -15.70
CA SER A 76 -15.62 11.23 -16.82
C SER A 76 -14.13 10.92 -16.59
N ALA A 77 -13.64 11.01 -15.36
CA ALA A 77 -12.25 10.65 -15.03
C ALA A 77 -12.01 9.13 -15.12
N HIS A 78 -12.92 8.32 -14.56
CA HIS A 78 -12.86 6.86 -14.58
C HIS A 78 -12.86 6.30 -16.00
N GLU A 79 -13.90 6.63 -16.77
CA GLU A 79 -14.08 6.10 -18.12
C GLU A 79 -13.03 6.65 -19.10
N TYR A 80 -12.64 7.92 -18.97
CA TYR A 80 -11.56 8.43 -19.84
C TYR A 80 -10.22 7.76 -19.53
N PHE A 81 -10.00 7.26 -18.32
CA PHE A 81 -8.81 6.45 -18.07
C PHE A 81 -8.91 5.10 -18.78
N HIS A 82 -10.07 4.44 -18.81
CA HIS A 82 -10.24 3.24 -19.64
C HIS A 82 -9.92 3.48 -21.11
N VAL A 83 -10.32 4.63 -21.67
CA VAL A 83 -9.99 5.03 -23.05
C VAL A 83 -8.47 5.01 -23.31
N VAL A 84 -7.69 5.52 -22.34
CA VAL A 84 -6.22 5.46 -22.39
C VAL A 84 -5.72 4.03 -22.22
N GLN A 85 -6.23 3.29 -21.24
CA GLN A 85 -5.79 1.94 -20.89
C GLN A 85 -5.97 0.93 -22.03
N VAL A 86 -7.15 0.90 -22.66
CA VAL A 86 -7.45 -0.04 -23.76
C VAL A 86 -6.61 0.27 -25.00
N SER A 87 -6.13 1.51 -25.15
CA SER A 87 -5.18 1.89 -26.19
C SER A 87 -3.76 1.38 -25.92
N TYR A 88 -3.40 1.11 -24.66
CA TYR A 88 -2.18 0.38 -24.31
C TYR A 88 -2.34 -1.11 -24.64
N ALA A 89 -3.24 -1.78 -23.93
CA ALA A 89 -3.70 -3.15 -24.18
C ALA A 89 -4.89 -3.48 -23.24
N TYR A 90 -5.77 -4.38 -23.69
CA TYR A 90 -6.87 -4.95 -22.90
C TYR A 90 -6.71 -6.47 -22.79
N ARG A 91 -6.75 -6.98 -21.55
CA ARG A 91 -6.80 -8.42 -21.25
C ARG A 91 -7.71 -8.64 -20.06
N ASP A 92 -8.54 -9.68 -20.11
CA ASP A 92 -9.44 -10.02 -18.99
C ASP A 92 -8.68 -10.18 -17.66
N SER A 93 -7.45 -10.72 -17.70
CA SER A 93 -6.61 -10.89 -16.50
C SER A 93 -6.05 -9.59 -15.92
N ASP A 94 -6.14 -8.47 -16.64
CA ASP A 94 -5.63 -7.16 -16.22
C ASP A 94 -6.77 -6.24 -15.74
N VAL A 95 -8.04 -6.67 -15.84
CA VAL A 95 -9.23 -5.87 -15.45
C VAL A 95 -9.18 -5.39 -14.00
N PHE A 96 -8.71 -6.22 -13.07
CA PHE A 96 -8.56 -5.81 -11.66
C PHE A 96 -7.75 -4.51 -11.53
N PHE A 97 -6.70 -4.35 -12.34
CA PHE A 97 -5.82 -3.19 -12.30
C PHE A 97 -6.38 -2.02 -13.10
N MET A 98 -7.16 -2.29 -14.15
CA MET A 98 -7.92 -1.28 -14.89
C MET A 98 -8.88 -0.54 -13.95
N GLU A 99 -9.76 -1.28 -13.26
CA GLU A 99 -10.74 -0.68 -12.34
C GLU A 99 -10.05 -0.01 -11.14
N MET A 100 -9.05 -0.67 -10.54
CA MET A 100 -8.25 -0.09 -9.45
C MET A 100 -7.60 1.25 -9.84
N CYS A 101 -7.12 1.37 -11.08
CA CYS A 101 -6.53 2.60 -11.61
C CYS A 101 -7.58 3.66 -11.94
N SER A 102 -8.69 3.27 -12.54
CA SER A 102 -9.76 4.18 -12.94
C SER A 102 -10.47 4.78 -11.71
N THR A 103 -10.76 3.97 -10.68
CA THR A 103 -11.36 4.47 -9.43
C THR A 103 -10.40 5.37 -8.66
N TRP A 104 -9.09 5.06 -8.65
CA TRP A 104 -8.10 5.98 -8.09
C TRP A 104 -8.04 7.32 -8.85
N MET A 105 -8.23 7.29 -10.17
CA MET A 105 -8.22 8.50 -11.01
C MET A 105 -9.42 9.41 -10.72
N GLU A 106 -10.55 8.88 -10.25
CA GLU A 106 -11.70 9.68 -9.81
C GLU A 106 -11.29 10.71 -8.74
N ASP A 107 -10.72 10.23 -7.64
CA ASP A 107 -10.26 11.07 -6.52
C ASP A 107 -9.03 11.88 -6.90
N PHE A 108 -8.09 11.31 -7.66
CA PHE A 108 -6.90 12.04 -8.10
C PHE A 108 -7.24 13.25 -8.99
N ALA A 109 -8.27 13.12 -9.85
CA ALA A 109 -8.74 14.21 -10.70
C ALA A 109 -9.66 15.20 -9.95
N HIS A 110 -10.43 14.69 -8.98
CA HIS A 110 -11.48 15.42 -8.27
C HIS A 110 -11.46 15.11 -6.78
N ASN A 111 -10.40 15.57 -6.10
CA ASN A 111 -10.15 15.34 -4.68
C ASN A 111 -11.18 15.94 -3.71
N ASP A 112 -12.15 16.70 -4.23
CA ASP A 112 -13.30 17.22 -3.51
C ASP A 112 -14.54 16.31 -3.62
N VAL A 113 -14.44 15.20 -4.35
CA VAL A 113 -15.53 14.26 -4.64
C VAL A 113 -15.12 12.84 -4.28
N ASN A 114 -15.36 12.47 -3.02
CA ASN A 114 -14.94 11.17 -2.48
C ASN A 114 -15.98 10.06 -2.80
N ASP A 115 -16.37 9.90 -4.07
CA ASP A 115 -17.35 8.88 -4.50
C ASP A 115 -16.85 7.46 -4.25
N TYR A 116 -15.55 7.24 -4.43
CA TYR A 116 -14.91 5.94 -4.24
C TYR A 116 -15.08 5.34 -2.83
N LEU A 117 -15.40 6.18 -1.82
CA LEU A 117 -15.70 5.73 -0.46
C LEU A 117 -16.88 4.74 -0.43
N ASN A 118 -17.82 4.87 -1.38
CA ASN A 118 -18.98 4.00 -1.51
C ASN A 118 -18.59 2.54 -1.81
N TYR A 119 -17.46 2.31 -2.48
CA TYR A 119 -16.98 0.98 -2.82
C TYR A 119 -16.26 0.28 -1.66
N LEU A 120 -15.62 1.05 -0.76
CA LEU A 120 -14.74 0.51 0.29
C LEU A 120 -15.32 -0.65 1.12
N PRO A 121 -16.62 -0.67 1.50
CA PRO A 121 -17.19 -1.82 2.21
C PRO A 121 -16.96 -3.16 1.49
N ALA A 122 -16.96 -3.19 0.17
CA ALA A 122 -16.77 -4.41 -0.63
C ALA A 122 -15.36 -5.00 -0.47
N PHE A 123 -14.33 -4.14 -0.40
CA PHE A 123 -12.95 -4.53 -0.11
C PHE A 123 -12.77 -4.94 1.36
N PHE A 124 -13.21 -4.11 2.32
CA PHE A 124 -13.00 -4.40 3.75
C PHE A 124 -13.76 -5.65 4.24
N ASN A 125 -14.89 -6.00 3.61
CA ASN A 125 -15.60 -7.26 3.88
C ASN A 125 -14.87 -8.50 3.35
N ARG A 126 -13.93 -8.33 2.42
CA ARG A 126 -13.20 -9.40 1.71
C ARG A 126 -11.68 -9.14 1.71
N ILE A 127 -11.17 -8.43 2.71
CA ILE A 127 -9.78 -7.94 2.74
C ILE A 127 -8.72 -9.05 2.75
N ASN A 128 -9.15 -10.27 3.09
CA ASN A 128 -8.35 -11.50 3.07
C ASN A 128 -8.48 -12.28 1.75
N TYR A 129 -8.94 -11.65 0.67
CA TYR A 129 -8.98 -12.23 -0.68
C TYR A 129 -7.71 -11.85 -1.45
N PRO A 130 -7.33 -12.62 -2.50
CA PRO A 130 -6.14 -12.32 -3.29
C PRO A 130 -6.13 -10.89 -3.83
N PHE A 131 -4.94 -10.28 -3.89
CA PHE A 131 -4.73 -8.89 -4.35
C PHE A 131 -5.44 -8.54 -5.68
N SER A 132 -5.45 -9.46 -6.64
CA SER A 132 -6.05 -9.25 -7.96
C SER A 132 -7.46 -9.86 -8.10
N TYR A 133 -8.17 -10.04 -6.99
CA TYR A 133 -9.54 -10.55 -7.00
C TYR A 133 -10.49 -9.53 -7.67
N VAL A 134 -11.44 -10.03 -8.44
CA VAL A 134 -12.42 -9.24 -9.19
C VAL A 134 -13.80 -9.80 -8.91
N ASN A 135 -14.67 -9.01 -8.29
CA ASN A 135 -16.08 -9.31 -8.07
C ASN A 135 -16.84 -8.08 -7.54
N ASP A 136 -17.73 -7.53 -8.36
CA ASP A 136 -18.56 -6.36 -8.08
C ASP A 136 -17.71 -5.12 -7.72
N ASP A 137 -17.98 -4.50 -6.56
CA ASP A 137 -17.28 -3.28 -6.12
C ASP A 137 -15.86 -3.56 -5.57
N PHE A 138 -15.37 -4.80 -5.53
CA PHE A 138 -14.09 -5.12 -4.88
C PHE A 138 -12.90 -4.48 -5.61
N GLU A 139 -12.83 -4.62 -6.92
CA GLU A 139 -11.74 -4.10 -7.75
C GLU A 139 -11.70 -2.57 -7.75
N TYR A 140 -12.87 -1.92 -7.73
CA TYR A 140 -13.01 -0.47 -7.53
C TYR A 140 -12.44 -0.06 -6.16
N ALA A 141 -12.90 -0.73 -5.09
CA ALA A 141 -12.48 -0.46 -3.73
C ALA A 141 -10.99 -0.76 -3.45
N SER A 142 -10.38 -1.62 -4.26
CA SER A 142 -8.95 -1.94 -4.16
C SER A 142 -8.04 -0.76 -4.56
N CYS A 143 -8.61 0.33 -5.10
CA CYS A 143 -7.91 1.59 -5.41
C CYS A 143 -7.12 2.16 -4.22
N LEU A 144 -7.42 1.78 -2.97
CA LEU A 144 -6.62 2.13 -1.79
C LEU A 144 -5.15 1.74 -1.95
N TRP A 145 -4.84 0.65 -2.65
CA TRP A 145 -3.46 0.33 -3.01
C TRP A 145 -2.82 1.48 -3.80
N ASN A 146 -3.52 2.00 -4.79
CA ASN A 146 -3.04 3.09 -5.62
C ASN A 146 -2.92 4.41 -4.83
N HIS A 147 -3.82 4.69 -3.87
CA HIS A 147 -3.65 5.81 -2.95
C HIS A 147 -2.38 5.67 -2.08
N MET A 148 -2.11 4.48 -1.54
CA MET A 148 -0.89 4.19 -0.77
C MET A 148 0.35 4.42 -1.63
N ILE A 149 0.39 3.79 -2.82
CA ILE A 149 1.52 3.87 -3.74
C ILE A 149 1.74 5.32 -4.22
N THR A 150 0.68 6.07 -4.52
CA THR A 150 0.77 7.51 -4.86
C THR A 150 1.36 8.32 -3.72
N LYS A 151 0.92 8.10 -2.48
CA LYS A 151 1.44 8.83 -1.31
C LYS A 151 2.92 8.53 -1.06
N LYS A 152 3.36 7.29 -1.31
CA LYS A 152 4.76 6.88 -1.12
C LYS A 152 5.69 7.35 -2.26
N TYR A 153 5.26 7.19 -3.51
CA TYR A 153 6.16 7.23 -4.69
C TYR A 153 5.71 8.22 -5.78
N GLY A 154 4.56 8.86 -5.61
CA GLY A 154 3.94 9.71 -6.62
C GLY A 154 3.17 8.94 -7.70
N PRO A 155 2.35 9.64 -8.51
CA PRO A 155 1.43 9.03 -9.46
C PRO A 155 2.12 8.47 -10.73
N ASP A 156 3.35 8.91 -11.03
CA ASP A 156 4.06 8.57 -12.27
C ASP A 156 4.36 7.06 -12.40
N ILE A 157 4.42 6.35 -11.27
CA ILE A 157 4.65 4.90 -11.27
C ILE A 157 3.58 4.14 -12.05
N PHE A 158 2.32 4.59 -12.04
CA PHE A 158 1.25 3.94 -12.79
C PHE A 158 1.43 4.13 -14.29
N ARG A 159 1.89 5.30 -14.75
CA ARG A 159 2.24 5.48 -16.17
C ARG A 159 3.34 4.52 -16.59
N GLN A 160 4.39 4.38 -15.78
CA GLN A 160 5.49 3.43 -16.05
C GLN A 160 5.02 1.96 -16.11
N ILE A 161 4.01 1.60 -15.31
CA ILE A 161 3.35 0.30 -15.37
C ILE A 161 2.56 0.18 -16.68
N TRP A 162 1.68 1.13 -16.98
CA TRP A 162 0.85 1.11 -18.19
C TRP A 162 1.67 1.07 -19.49
N GLU A 163 2.83 1.73 -19.53
CA GLU A 163 3.75 1.68 -20.67
C GLU A 163 4.34 0.29 -20.96
N ARG A 164 4.32 -0.62 -19.97
CA ARG A 164 4.83 -1.99 -20.09
C ARG A 164 3.75 -3.06 -20.17
N ILE A 165 2.50 -2.72 -19.86
CA ILE A 165 1.36 -3.63 -20.01
C ILE A 165 1.18 -4.20 -21.43
N PRO A 166 1.55 -3.52 -22.54
CA PRO A 166 1.51 -4.15 -23.86
C PRO A 166 2.32 -5.45 -23.95
N ASP A 167 3.42 -5.58 -23.19
CA ASP A 167 4.35 -6.71 -23.28
C ASP A 167 4.08 -7.82 -22.24
N GLU A 168 3.56 -7.47 -21.06
CA GLU A 168 3.37 -8.39 -19.93
C GLU A 168 2.05 -8.12 -19.18
N LYS A 169 1.56 -9.10 -18.41
CA LYS A 169 0.36 -8.95 -17.57
C LYS A 169 0.60 -7.97 -16.42
N ALA A 170 -0.46 -7.28 -15.99
CA ALA A 170 -0.40 -6.19 -15.02
C ALA A 170 0.36 -6.57 -13.74
N LEU A 171 0.07 -7.72 -13.13
CA LEU A 171 0.72 -8.13 -11.88
C LEU A 171 2.24 -8.35 -12.03
N THR A 172 2.68 -8.91 -13.16
CA THR A 172 4.09 -9.09 -13.48
C THR A 172 4.77 -7.73 -13.67
N VAL A 173 4.11 -6.82 -14.39
CA VAL A 173 4.63 -5.47 -14.62
C VAL A 173 4.73 -4.67 -13.31
N ILE A 174 3.71 -4.71 -12.45
CA ILE A 174 3.74 -4.08 -11.11
C ILE A 174 4.97 -4.56 -10.34
N SER A 175 5.18 -5.88 -10.30
CA SER A 175 6.33 -6.50 -9.64
C SER A 175 7.68 -6.06 -10.22
N ASN A 176 7.72 -5.80 -11.53
CA ASN A 176 8.93 -5.41 -12.26
C ASN A 176 9.21 -3.90 -12.26
N VAL A 177 8.23 -3.04 -11.98
CA VAL A 177 8.39 -1.57 -11.95
C VAL A 177 8.75 -1.07 -10.55
N LEU A 178 8.17 -1.66 -9.50
CA LEU A 178 8.42 -1.28 -8.10
C LEU A 178 9.93 -1.25 -7.71
N PRO A 179 10.81 -2.14 -8.20
CA PRO A 179 12.24 -2.07 -7.93
C PRO A 179 12.93 -0.77 -8.37
N ASN A 180 12.42 -0.10 -9.41
CA ASN A 180 12.96 1.20 -9.85
C ASN A 180 12.75 2.30 -8.80
N HIS A 181 11.79 2.09 -7.90
CA HIS A 181 11.42 2.98 -6.78
C HIS A 181 11.98 2.49 -5.44
N GLY A 182 12.89 1.51 -5.45
CA GLY A 182 13.56 1.00 -4.26
C GLY A 182 12.66 0.17 -3.34
N THR A 183 11.61 -0.44 -3.89
CA THR A 183 10.71 -1.37 -3.16
C THR A 183 10.42 -2.61 -4.02
N SER A 184 9.51 -3.47 -3.58
CA SER A 184 9.05 -4.67 -4.29
C SER A 184 7.56 -4.88 -4.05
N PHE A 185 6.91 -5.66 -4.93
CA PHE A 185 5.51 -6.02 -4.74
C PHE A 185 5.24 -6.65 -3.36
N ASN A 186 6.13 -7.52 -2.91
CA ASN A 186 6.04 -8.17 -1.59
C ASN A 186 6.08 -7.15 -0.45
N GLN A 187 7.05 -6.22 -0.45
CA GLN A 187 7.16 -5.17 0.57
C GLN A 187 5.93 -4.26 0.60
N GLU A 188 5.39 -3.94 -0.58
CA GLU A 188 4.20 -3.11 -0.66
C GLU A 188 2.94 -3.86 -0.25
N LEU A 189 2.82 -5.17 -0.53
CA LEU A 189 1.69 -5.99 -0.05
C LEU A 189 1.67 -6.12 1.47
N ILE A 190 2.85 -6.26 2.10
CA ILE A 190 3.00 -6.22 3.56
C ILE A 190 2.64 -4.82 4.09
N SER A 191 3.11 -3.76 3.43
CA SER A 191 2.76 -2.38 3.78
C SER A 191 1.26 -2.16 3.70
N TYR A 192 0.60 -2.67 2.67
CA TYR A 192 -0.83 -2.48 2.45
C TYR A 192 -1.68 -3.08 3.56
N GLY A 193 -1.30 -4.26 4.08
CA GLY A 193 -1.90 -4.82 5.29
C GLY A 193 -1.81 -3.85 6.47
N LEU A 194 -0.65 -3.24 6.69
CA LEU A 194 -0.45 -2.25 7.76
C LEU A 194 -1.26 -0.96 7.52
N TRP A 195 -1.25 -0.42 6.30
CA TRP A 195 -2.02 0.78 5.95
C TRP A 195 -3.52 0.59 6.17
N ASN A 196 -4.04 -0.59 5.81
CA ASN A 196 -5.45 -0.91 6.03
C ASN A 196 -5.78 -1.10 7.52
N TYR A 197 -4.83 -1.52 8.36
CA TYR A 197 -5.04 -1.57 9.81
C TYR A 197 -5.29 -0.19 10.44
N PHE A 198 -4.55 0.84 9.97
CA PHE A 198 -4.63 2.24 10.42
C PHE A 198 -5.74 3.01 9.69
N THR A 199 -6.98 2.54 9.83
CA THR A 199 -8.19 3.19 9.32
C THR A 199 -9.24 3.38 10.41
N GLY A 200 -10.28 4.19 10.13
CA GLY A 200 -11.37 4.48 11.06
C GLY A 200 -10.85 5.11 12.36
N SER A 201 -11.21 4.54 13.51
CA SER A 201 -10.75 5.03 14.82
C SER A 201 -9.25 4.87 15.06
N ARG A 202 -8.57 3.98 14.33
CA ARG A 202 -7.12 3.78 14.38
C ARG A 202 -6.38 4.60 13.33
N SER A 203 -7.04 5.52 12.65
CA SER A 203 -6.41 6.26 11.57
C SER A 203 -5.27 7.15 12.08
N ASP A 204 -4.11 6.99 11.46
CA ASP A 204 -3.05 7.98 11.49
C ASP A 204 -2.94 8.58 10.08
N THR A 205 -3.66 9.69 9.89
CA THR A 205 -3.79 10.36 8.59
C THR A 205 -2.49 11.03 8.13
N LEU A 206 -1.57 11.25 9.07
CA LEU A 206 -0.27 11.82 8.79
C LEU A 206 0.63 10.76 8.12
N ASN A 207 0.69 9.56 8.69
CA ASN A 207 1.63 8.52 8.26
C ASN A 207 1.04 7.50 7.27
N PHE A 208 -0.28 7.33 7.24
CA PHE A 208 -0.99 6.38 6.36
C PHE A 208 -1.96 7.12 5.42
N TYR A 209 -3.18 6.66 5.20
CA TYR A 209 -4.10 7.31 4.28
C TYR A 209 -4.52 8.70 4.80
N PRO A 210 -4.37 9.79 4.02
CA PRO A 210 -4.80 11.13 4.44
C PRO A 210 -6.26 11.20 4.88
N GLU A 211 -7.12 10.39 4.26
CA GLU A 211 -8.54 10.27 4.57
C GLU A 211 -8.88 8.99 5.33
N GLY A 212 -7.88 8.32 5.93
CA GLY A 212 -8.06 7.01 6.57
C GLY A 212 -9.11 7.01 7.69
N ASN A 213 -9.41 8.18 8.27
CA ASN A 213 -10.47 8.36 9.25
C ASN A 213 -11.89 8.21 8.68
N LEU A 214 -12.05 8.33 7.35
CA LEU A 214 -13.31 8.10 6.64
C LEU A 214 -13.48 6.64 6.21
N TYR A 215 -12.41 5.85 6.22
CA TYR A 215 -12.42 4.50 5.69
C TYR A 215 -12.99 3.50 6.72
N PRO A 216 -13.65 2.41 6.28
CA PRO A 216 -14.04 1.34 7.17
C PRO A 216 -12.84 0.78 7.94
N GLU A 217 -13.10 0.27 9.14
CA GLU A 217 -12.10 -0.46 9.89
C GLU A 217 -11.94 -1.90 9.39
N VAL A 218 -10.72 -2.43 9.47
CA VAL A 218 -10.50 -3.87 9.27
C VAL A 218 -11.36 -4.67 10.23
N ARG A 219 -11.98 -5.71 9.70
CA ARG A 219 -12.64 -6.72 10.52
C ARG A 219 -11.57 -7.69 11.02
N PHE A 220 -11.48 -7.81 12.34
CA PHE A 220 -10.70 -8.89 12.94
C PHE A 220 -11.38 -10.21 12.63
N MET A 221 -10.69 -11.10 11.93
CA MET A 221 -11.19 -12.44 11.62
C MET A 221 -11.51 -13.18 12.92
N TYR A 222 -10.63 -13.05 13.92
CA TYR A 222 -10.86 -13.52 15.28
C TYR A 222 -10.34 -12.53 16.32
N GLN A 223 -11.01 -12.51 17.47
CA GLN A 223 -10.60 -11.76 18.65
C GLN A 223 -10.45 -12.72 19.82
N TYR A 224 -9.31 -12.67 20.50
CA TYR A 224 -8.98 -13.55 21.62
C TYR A 224 -8.75 -12.73 22.88
N ASN A 225 -9.22 -13.23 24.02
CA ASN A 225 -8.95 -12.62 25.31
C ASN A 225 -8.01 -13.54 26.11
N ALA A 226 -6.79 -13.05 26.39
CA ALA A 226 -5.76 -13.77 27.12
C ALA A 226 -6.13 -13.98 28.59
N ASN A 227 -6.76 -12.98 29.22
CA ASN A 227 -7.00 -12.93 30.68
C ASN A 227 -5.77 -13.38 31.50
N GLY A 228 -4.56 -12.94 31.13
CA GLY A 228 -3.30 -13.32 31.76
C GLY A 228 -2.78 -14.73 31.45
N ASN A 229 -3.32 -15.43 30.45
CA ASN A 229 -2.88 -16.78 30.05
C ASN A 229 -2.29 -16.80 28.64
N ASP A 230 -1.52 -17.85 28.35
CA ASP A 230 -1.07 -18.17 26.99
C ASP A 230 -2.26 -18.59 26.11
N ILE A 231 -2.21 -18.21 24.83
CA ILE A 231 -3.21 -18.56 23.83
C ILE A 231 -2.49 -19.24 22.65
N SER A 232 -3.09 -20.31 22.13
CA SER A 232 -2.71 -20.91 20.86
C SER A 232 -3.96 -21.10 20.01
N PHE A 233 -3.90 -20.75 18.72
CA PHE A 233 -5.01 -20.91 17.80
C PHE A 233 -4.56 -21.18 16.37
N ASP A 234 -5.35 -21.98 15.66
CA ASP A 234 -5.21 -22.24 14.24
C ASP A 234 -6.04 -21.25 13.42
N ALA A 235 -5.56 -20.91 12.23
CA ALA A 235 -6.25 -20.03 11.30
C ALA A 235 -5.96 -20.42 9.83
N ALA A 236 -6.75 -19.86 8.92
CA ALA A 236 -6.54 -19.99 7.48
C ALA A 236 -6.82 -18.66 6.78
N MET A 237 -6.12 -18.42 5.68
CA MET A 237 -6.31 -17.22 4.86
C MET A 237 -6.07 -17.53 3.38
N SER A 238 -6.69 -16.75 2.49
CA SER A 238 -6.33 -16.81 1.07
C SER A 238 -4.88 -16.36 0.87
N LYS A 239 -4.21 -16.95 -0.10
CA LYS A 239 -2.86 -16.54 -0.49
C LYS A 239 -2.88 -15.15 -1.17
N LEU A 240 -1.73 -14.49 -1.23
CA LEU A 240 -1.57 -13.13 -1.78
C LEU A 240 -2.50 -12.09 -1.13
N SER A 241 -2.66 -12.15 0.19
CA SER A 241 -3.59 -11.32 0.95
C SER A 241 -3.08 -11.05 2.38
N SER A 242 -3.86 -10.30 3.17
CA SER A 242 -3.61 -10.09 4.60
C SER A 242 -4.84 -10.45 5.45
N VAL A 243 -4.61 -10.92 6.67
CA VAL A 243 -5.63 -11.21 7.68
C VAL A 243 -5.30 -10.54 9.00
N PHE A 244 -6.34 -10.15 9.73
CA PHE A 244 -6.24 -9.34 10.94
C PHE A 244 -6.79 -10.08 12.16
N PHE A 245 -6.07 -10.03 13.27
CA PHE A 245 -6.50 -10.57 14.56
C PHE A 245 -6.39 -9.50 15.65
N LYS A 246 -7.13 -9.69 16.74
CA LYS A 246 -6.97 -8.88 17.96
C LYS A 246 -6.78 -9.80 19.16
N ILE A 247 -5.75 -9.53 19.96
CA ILE A 247 -5.57 -10.16 21.27
C ILE A 247 -5.76 -9.09 22.32
N THR A 248 -6.63 -9.33 23.29
CA THR A 248 -6.91 -8.41 24.40
C THR A 248 -6.60 -9.08 25.73
N ASP A 249 -6.33 -8.27 26.75
CA ASP A 249 -6.30 -8.72 28.13
C ASP A 249 -7.03 -7.71 29.01
N GLY A 250 -8.26 -8.05 29.38
CA GLY A 250 -9.07 -7.20 30.24
C GLY A 250 -8.55 -7.09 31.68
N ALA A 251 -7.76 -8.06 32.16
CA ALA A 251 -7.20 -8.03 33.51
C ALA A 251 -6.01 -7.06 33.59
N ASN A 252 -5.21 -7.01 32.53
CA ASN A 252 -4.00 -6.19 32.44
C ASN A 252 -4.18 -4.91 31.60
N GLN A 253 -5.37 -4.67 31.06
CA GLN A 253 -5.78 -3.47 30.32
C GLN A 253 -4.91 -3.13 29.10
N TRP A 254 -4.65 -4.12 28.24
CA TRP A 254 -3.96 -3.90 26.97
C TRP A 254 -4.62 -4.65 25.82
N ASP A 255 -4.37 -4.20 24.58
CA ASP A 255 -4.69 -4.91 23.37
C ASP A 255 -3.54 -4.89 22.34
N VAL A 256 -3.53 -5.88 21.46
CA VAL A 256 -2.56 -6.04 20.38
C VAL A 256 -3.30 -6.44 19.12
N GLY A 257 -3.13 -5.65 18.05
CA GLY A 257 -3.53 -6.03 16.70
C GLY A 257 -2.45 -6.88 16.04
N LEU A 258 -2.83 -7.96 15.38
CA LEU A 258 -1.92 -8.76 14.56
C LEU A 258 -2.34 -8.69 13.10
N ILE A 259 -1.34 -8.58 12.23
CA ILE A 259 -1.49 -8.55 10.79
C ILE A 259 -0.61 -9.66 10.25
N VAL A 260 -1.21 -10.65 9.58
CA VAL A 260 -0.49 -11.73 8.92
C VAL A 260 -0.70 -11.59 7.42
N THR A 261 0.38 -11.55 6.67
CA THR A 261 0.39 -11.42 5.20
C THR A 261 1.01 -12.69 4.61
N ASN A 262 0.31 -13.26 3.63
CA ASN A 262 0.77 -14.41 2.87
C ASN A 262 1.02 -13.96 1.42
N LEU A 263 2.21 -14.26 0.91
CA LEU A 263 2.73 -13.88 -0.41
C LEU A 263 2.83 -15.08 -1.38
N GLU A 264 2.38 -16.26 -0.96
CA GLU A 264 2.31 -17.41 -1.84
C GLU A 264 1.40 -17.08 -3.04
N THR A 265 1.73 -17.61 -4.20
CA THR A 265 0.90 -17.40 -5.40
C THR A 265 -0.33 -18.31 -5.33
N PRO A 266 -1.55 -17.76 -5.41
CA PRO A 266 -2.77 -18.57 -5.41
C PRO A 266 -2.89 -19.39 -6.70
N ALA A 267 -3.59 -20.51 -6.63
CA ALA A 267 -4.05 -21.24 -7.79
C ALA A 267 -4.94 -20.33 -8.66
N VAL A 268 -4.92 -20.58 -9.97
CA VAL A 268 -5.75 -19.87 -10.94
C VAL A 268 -7.01 -20.69 -11.20
N THR A 269 -8.17 -20.06 -11.13
CA THR A 269 -9.46 -20.64 -11.51
C THR A 269 -9.49 -20.98 -13.02
N PRO A 270 -10.42 -21.83 -13.48
CA PRO A 270 -10.60 -22.09 -14.91
C PRO A 270 -10.86 -20.83 -15.77
N TYR A 271 -11.28 -19.74 -15.14
CA TYR A 271 -11.56 -18.44 -15.78
C TYR A 271 -10.35 -17.49 -15.79
N GLY A 272 -9.19 -17.91 -15.26
CA GLY A 272 -7.95 -17.14 -15.33
C GLY A 272 -7.66 -16.21 -14.14
N ASN A 273 -8.60 -16.09 -13.19
CA ASN A 273 -8.45 -15.28 -11.98
C ASN A 273 -7.89 -16.11 -10.82
N TYR A 274 -7.20 -15.48 -9.86
CA TYR A 274 -6.77 -16.16 -8.64
C TYR A 274 -7.96 -16.65 -7.81
N ASP A 275 -7.87 -17.88 -7.33
CA ASP A 275 -8.91 -18.54 -6.55
C ASP A 275 -8.84 -18.09 -5.09
N PRO A 276 -9.85 -17.37 -4.56
CA PRO A 276 -9.89 -17.00 -3.15
C PRO A 276 -10.07 -18.22 -2.21
N ASN A 277 -10.44 -19.39 -2.74
CA ASN A 277 -10.56 -20.62 -1.96
C ASN A 277 -9.24 -21.39 -1.85
N ASP A 278 -8.19 -20.98 -2.58
CA ASP A 278 -6.84 -21.50 -2.37
C ASP A 278 -6.22 -20.87 -1.12
N VAL A 279 -6.56 -21.48 0.01
CA VAL A 279 -6.18 -21.02 1.35
C VAL A 279 -4.93 -21.73 1.87
N ALA A 280 -4.18 -21.03 2.71
CA ALA A 280 -3.08 -21.58 3.48
C ALA A 280 -3.42 -21.56 4.98
N THR A 281 -3.08 -22.64 5.68
CA THR A 281 -3.32 -22.80 7.12
C THR A 281 -2.07 -22.48 7.92
N PHE A 282 -2.24 -21.93 9.12
CA PHE A 282 -1.16 -21.58 10.03
C PHE A 282 -1.67 -21.58 11.47
N SER A 283 -0.76 -21.50 12.44
CA SER A 283 -1.13 -21.29 13.83
C SER A 283 -0.31 -20.19 14.49
N ILE A 284 -0.88 -19.56 15.51
CA ILE A 284 -0.24 -18.53 16.31
C ILE A 284 -0.20 -19.01 17.76
N ASP A 285 0.98 -18.89 18.37
CA ASP A 285 1.14 -18.99 19.82
C ASP A 285 1.45 -17.61 20.38
N ALA A 286 0.64 -17.14 21.31
CA ALA A 286 0.83 -15.91 22.07
C ALA A 286 1.06 -16.27 23.53
N VAL A 287 2.23 -15.93 24.05
CA VAL A 287 2.69 -16.28 25.39
C VAL A 287 2.79 -15.02 26.23
N ALA A 288 2.18 -15.04 27.41
CA ALA A 288 2.22 -13.93 28.36
C ALA A 288 3.63 -13.79 28.95
N ILE A 289 4.16 -12.57 28.96
CA ILE A 289 5.46 -12.26 29.58
C ILE A 289 5.23 -11.96 31.07
N LEU A 290 5.82 -12.77 31.93
CA LEU A 290 5.72 -12.57 33.37
C LEU A 290 6.55 -11.35 33.83
N PRO A 291 6.14 -10.61 34.88
CA PRO A 291 6.86 -9.42 35.35
C PRO A 291 8.35 -9.67 35.64
N GLU A 292 8.71 -10.82 36.20
CA GLU A 292 10.09 -11.23 36.45
C GLU A 292 10.89 -11.54 35.18
N GLN A 293 10.20 -11.79 34.06
CA GLN A 293 10.81 -12.01 32.74
C GLN A 293 11.04 -10.70 31.97
N GLN A 294 10.42 -9.59 32.39
CA GLN A 294 10.57 -8.28 31.73
C GLN A 294 12.00 -7.72 31.79
N PHE A 295 12.82 -8.18 32.73
CA PHE A 295 14.17 -7.67 33.01
C PHE A 295 15.31 -8.39 32.27
N TRP A 296 15.04 -9.46 31.53
CA TRP A 296 16.05 -10.15 30.72
C TRP A 296 16.11 -9.49 29.33
N SER A 297 17.20 -8.79 29.04
CA SER A 297 17.35 -7.89 27.90
C SER A 297 17.46 -8.56 26.53
N ASP A 298 17.69 -9.88 26.44
CA ASP A 298 18.24 -10.47 25.21
C ASP A 298 17.47 -11.63 24.58
N ASP A 299 16.39 -12.12 25.20
CA ASP A 299 15.78 -13.35 24.70
C ASP A 299 14.69 -13.08 23.64
N VAL A 300 15.12 -13.08 22.37
CA VAL A 300 14.49 -14.06 21.47
C VAL A 300 14.52 -15.37 22.26
N PHE A 301 13.39 -15.94 22.65
CA PHE A 301 13.42 -17.20 23.42
C PHE A 301 13.97 -18.30 22.50
N LEU A 302 15.31 -18.45 22.52
CA LEU A 302 16.14 -19.14 21.54
C LEU A 302 15.98 -20.67 21.55
N MET A 303 15.04 -21.19 22.34
CA MET A 303 14.65 -22.59 22.28
C MET A 303 13.39 -22.85 21.44
N ASN A 304 12.50 -21.85 21.23
CA ASN A 304 11.16 -22.09 20.67
C ASN A 304 10.66 -21.13 19.57
N ARG A 305 11.44 -20.12 19.11
CA ARG A 305 11.03 -19.18 18.03
C ARG A 305 9.89 -18.21 18.41
N LEU A 306 9.82 -17.77 19.67
CA LEU A 306 8.92 -16.69 20.14
C LEU A 306 9.63 -15.33 20.04
N VAL A 307 8.92 -14.31 19.57
CA VAL A 307 9.40 -12.93 19.44
C VAL A 307 8.58 -12.03 20.36
N ARG A 308 9.25 -11.29 21.24
CA ARG A 308 8.60 -10.28 22.09
C ARG A 308 8.02 -9.17 21.21
N VAL A 309 6.72 -8.91 21.33
CA VAL A 309 6.01 -7.88 20.54
C VAL A 309 5.64 -6.64 21.35
N ASN A 310 5.62 -6.74 22.68
CA ASN A 310 5.50 -5.60 23.60
C ASN A 310 5.92 -6.02 25.03
N HIS A 311 5.51 -5.27 26.05
CA HIS A 311 5.82 -5.54 27.46
C HIS A 311 5.05 -6.72 28.08
N HIS A 312 4.02 -7.22 27.39
CA HIS A 312 3.07 -8.20 27.90
C HIS A 312 3.06 -9.51 27.10
N LEU A 313 3.50 -9.50 25.84
CA LEU A 313 3.37 -10.64 24.94
C LEU A 313 4.65 -10.95 24.16
N ALA A 314 4.89 -12.25 23.99
CA ALA A 314 5.74 -12.81 22.95
C ALA A 314 4.90 -13.69 22.03
N ILE A 315 5.13 -13.60 20.73
CA ILE A 315 4.31 -14.26 19.70
C ILE A 315 5.18 -15.09 18.77
N ARG A 316 4.63 -16.22 18.34
CA ARG A 316 5.20 -17.09 17.30
C ARG A 316 4.15 -17.35 16.24
N LEU A 317 4.56 -17.22 14.98
CA LEU A 317 3.80 -17.72 13.82
C LEU A 317 4.37 -19.09 13.38
N ASN A 318 3.51 -20.08 13.26
CA ASN A 318 3.83 -21.42 12.78
C ASN A 318 3.24 -21.61 11.38
N VAL A 319 4.12 -21.73 10.38
CA VAL A 319 3.78 -21.92 8.96
C VAL A 319 4.70 -22.97 8.34
N ASP A 320 4.22 -23.65 7.31
CA ASP A 320 4.97 -24.68 6.59
C ASP A 320 6.04 -24.05 5.66
N GLN A 321 5.66 -23.06 4.85
CA GLN A 321 6.54 -22.36 3.89
C GLN A 321 6.92 -20.98 4.41
N LYS A 322 8.06 -20.85 5.07
CA LYS A 322 8.39 -19.61 5.79
C LYS A 322 8.70 -18.39 4.94
N ASN A 323 9.16 -18.58 3.70
CA ASN A 323 9.73 -17.49 2.90
C ASN A 323 8.66 -16.50 2.38
N ASP A 324 7.41 -16.94 2.32
CA ASP A 324 6.30 -16.19 1.73
C ASP A 324 5.32 -15.67 2.79
N TRP A 325 5.73 -15.62 4.06
CA TRP A 325 4.87 -15.21 5.16
C TRP A 325 5.50 -14.09 5.95
N PHE A 326 4.67 -13.12 6.34
CA PHE A 326 5.07 -11.96 7.12
C PHE A 326 4.04 -11.70 8.21
N ALA A 327 4.48 -11.24 9.38
CA ALA A 327 3.56 -10.86 10.44
C ALA A 327 4.06 -9.68 11.26
N ARG A 328 3.13 -8.77 11.54
CA ARG A 328 3.34 -7.54 12.33
C ARG A 328 2.35 -7.49 13.48
N ALA A 329 2.80 -7.00 14.62
CA ALA A 329 1.97 -6.67 15.77
C ALA A 329 1.90 -5.15 15.90
N VAL A 330 0.74 -4.64 16.32
CA VAL A 330 0.54 -3.22 16.63
C VAL A 330 0.02 -3.11 18.06
N THR A 331 0.70 -2.34 18.89
CA THR A 331 0.31 -2.06 20.29
C THR A 331 0.05 -0.57 20.44
N PHE A 332 -1.08 -0.20 21.03
CA PHE A 332 -1.39 1.20 21.38
C PHE A 332 -1.05 1.48 22.86
N TYR A 333 -0.44 2.63 23.10
CA TYR A 333 -0.11 3.19 24.42
C TYR A 333 -0.94 4.45 24.73
N GLY A 334 -2.11 4.56 24.11
CA GLY A 334 -3.01 5.71 24.15
C GLY A 334 -3.70 5.90 22.79
N ASP A 335 -4.35 7.05 22.60
CA ASP A 335 -5.11 7.32 21.37
C ASP A 335 -4.22 7.56 20.13
N ALA A 336 -2.96 7.99 20.32
CA ALA A 336 -2.05 8.36 19.24
C ALA A 336 -0.67 7.69 19.29
N ASP A 337 -0.28 7.16 20.45
CA ASP A 337 1.02 6.52 20.63
C ASP A 337 0.89 5.02 20.34
N TYR A 338 1.63 4.53 19.36
CA TYR A 338 1.62 3.12 19.00
C TYR A 338 3.03 2.62 18.63
N GLU A 339 3.23 1.32 18.79
CA GLU A 339 4.43 0.59 18.34
C GLU A 339 4.01 -0.47 17.32
N VAL A 340 4.82 -0.65 16.28
CA VAL A 340 4.64 -1.73 15.30
C VAL A 340 5.86 -2.65 15.38
N VAL A 341 5.66 -3.95 15.57
CA VAL A 341 6.76 -4.92 15.64
C VAL A 341 6.57 -5.97 14.56
N GLN A 342 7.53 -6.11 13.64
CA GLN A 342 7.55 -7.24 12.72
C GLN A 342 8.15 -8.46 13.43
N PHE A 343 7.35 -9.52 13.61
CA PHE A 343 7.77 -10.73 14.30
C PHE A 343 7.92 -11.95 13.38
N PHE A 344 7.55 -11.83 12.11
CA PHE A 344 7.76 -12.89 11.11
C PHE A 344 8.01 -12.31 9.69
N PRO A 345 8.90 -12.90 8.86
CA PRO A 345 9.86 -13.92 9.24
C PRO A 345 10.81 -13.35 10.30
N MET A 346 11.20 -14.20 11.25
CA MET A 346 12.27 -13.82 12.17
C MET A 346 13.53 -13.78 11.34
N TYR A 347 13.97 -12.59 10.97
CA TYR A 347 15.23 -12.47 10.26
C TYR A 347 16.32 -13.06 11.17
N PRO A 348 17.07 -14.06 10.72
CA PRO A 348 18.10 -14.67 11.56
C PRO A 348 19.14 -13.61 11.93
N ALA A 349 19.57 -13.60 13.19
CA ALA A 349 20.73 -12.80 13.63
C ALA A 349 21.90 -13.08 12.68
N GLY A 350 22.21 -12.12 11.79
CA GLY A 350 23.25 -12.27 10.76
C GLY A 350 22.89 -11.77 9.36
N ASP A 351 21.61 -11.69 8.97
CA ASP A 351 21.22 -11.10 7.68
C ASP A 351 20.80 -9.64 7.86
N GLN A 352 21.81 -8.78 8.02
CA GLN A 352 21.60 -7.38 8.39
C GLN A 352 20.78 -6.59 7.36
N ALA A 353 20.76 -7.02 6.09
CA ALA A 353 20.06 -6.32 5.02
C ALA A 353 18.54 -6.51 5.04
N GLN A 354 18.07 -7.66 5.51
CA GLN A 354 16.65 -7.89 5.68
C GLN A 354 16.13 -7.35 7.02
N GLN A 355 17.04 -7.13 7.98
CA GLN A 355 16.77 -6.68 9.33
C GLN A 355 16.77 -5.16 9.53
N ASN A 356 17.61 -4.48 8.75
CA ASN A 356 17.88 -3.06 8.91
C ASN A 356 17.69 -2.41 7.56
N PHE A 357 16.62 -1.66 7.38
CA PHE A 357 16.34 -1.05 6.10
C PHE A 357 15.56 0.23 6.28
N ILE A 358 15.72 1.14 5.32
CA ILE A 358 14.85 2.31 5.19
C ILE A 358 13.59 1.81 4.50
N GLU A 359 12.48 1.78 5.24
CA GLU A 359 11.21 1.27 4.73
C GLU A 359 10.54 2.30 3.82
N LEU A 360 10.52 3.57 4.22
CA LEU A 360 9.92 4.65 3.44
C LEU A 360 10.72 5.95 3.57
N ILE A 361 10.80 6.71 2.47
CA ILE A 361 11.10 8.15 2.47
C ILE A 361 9.98 8.85 1.71
N TYR A 362 9.21 9.70 2.38
CA TYR A 362 8.03 10.32 1.78
C TYR A 362 7.73 11.72 2.35
N PRO A 363 7.10 12.63 1.58
CA PRO A 363 6.85 12.49 0.15
C PRO A 363 8.16 12.48 -0.64
N ASN A 364 8.19 11.74 -1.74
CA ASN A 364 9.32 11.68 -2.65
C ASN A 364 8.80 11.83 -4.10
N PRO A 365 9.02 12.97 -4.77
CA PRO A 365 9.88 14.09 -4.34
C PRO A 365 9.32 14.88 -3.15
N TYR A 366 10.21 15.38 -2.29
CA TYR A 366 9.89 16.32 -1.21
C TYR A 366 9.89 17.77 -1.72
N ILE A 367 8.88 18.56 -1.35
CA ILE A 367 8.81 19.98 -1.69
C ILE A 367 9.37 20.81 -0.53
N ALA A 368 10.59 21.33 -0.68
CA ALA A 368 11.23 22.15 0.34
C ALA A 368 10.43 23.44 0.60
N GLY A 369 10.12 23.69 1.87
CA GLY A 369 9.27 24.80 2.31
C GLY A 369 7.78 24.48 2.38
N SER A 370 7.36 23.23 2.10
CA SER A 370 6.01 22.77 2.41
C SER A 370 5.75 22.76 3.91
N SER A 371 4.47 22.86 4.31
CA SER A 371 4.06 22.73 5.71
C SER A 371 4.36 21.35 6.29
N ASP A 372 4.30 20.32 5.45
CA ASP A 372 4.55 18.94 5.86
C ASP A 372 6.03 18.59 5.74
N PRO A 373 6.67 18.03 6.77
CA PRO A 373 8.05 17.57 6.68
C PRO A 373 8.15 16.26 5.89
N MET A 374 9.31 16.03 5.28
CA MET A 374 9.69 14.72 4.78
C MET A 374 9.85 13.76 5.95
N LYS A 375 9.37 12.55 5.79
CA LYS A 375 9.38 11.48 6.77
C LYS A 375 10.25 10.36 6.25
N ILE A 376 11.21 9.94 7.05
CA ILE A 376 12.08 8.80 6.79
C ILE A 376 11.75 7.76 7.84
N ARG A 377 11.07 6.68 7.41
CA ARG A 377 10.75 5.53 8.25
C ARG A 377 11.74 4.41 8.00
N TYR A 378 12.32 3.87 9.05
CA TYR A 378 13.30 2.78 8.95
C TYR A 378 13.18 1.81 10.12
N VAL A 379 13.70 0.60 9.93
CA VAL A 379 13.67 -0.48 10.93
C VAL A 379 15.10 -0.79 11.38
N VAL A 380 15.27 -1.03 12.69
CA VAL A 380 16.52 -1.48 13.29
C VAL A 380 16.26 -2.75 14.10
N ALA A 381 16.93 -3.85 13.77
CA ALA A 381 16.67 -5.15 14.39
C ALA A 381 17.45 -5.41 15.69
N GLU A 382 18.56 -4.71 15.94
CA GLU A 382 19.38 -4.95 17.14
C GLU A 382 19.46 -3.67 17.98
N GLU A 383 19.68 -3.82 19.29
CA GLU A 383 19.96 -2.69 20.19
C GLU A 383 21.36 -2.11 19.89
N LYS A 384 21.44 -1.42 18.76
CA LYS A 384 22.62 -0.71 18.27
C LYS A 384 22.25 0.75 18.09
N THR A 385 23.21 1.62 18.34
CA THR A 385 23.08 3.02 17.95
C THR A 385 22.93 3.09 16.43
N SER A 386 21.80 3.64 15.97
CA SER A 386 21.57 3.95 14.56
C SER A 386 21.90 5.41 14.31
N GLU A 387 22.48 5.69 13.16
CA GLU A 387 22.73 7.04 12.68
C GLU A 387 22.12 7.16 11.29
N LEU A 388 21.31 8.19 11.08
CA LEU A 388 20.73 8.47 9.77
C LEU A 388 21.35 9.76 9.25
N TYR A 389 21.93 9.70 8.06
CA TYR A 389 22.56 10.81 7.39
C TYR A 389 21.83 11.13 6.09
N ILE A 390 21.78 12.42 5.73
CA ILE A 390 21.35 12.84 4.40
C ILE A 390 22.55 13.45 3.69
N TYR A 391 22.84 12.96 2.48
CA TYR A 391 23.87 13.48 1.59
C TYR A 391 23.25 14.05 0.31
N SER A 392 23.86 15.10 -0.25
CA SER A 392 23.56 15.48 -1.64
C SER A 392 24.23 14.54 -2.64
N SER A 393 23.80 14.56 -3.90
CA SER A 393 24.30 13.68 -4.97
C SER A 393 25.81 13.81 -5.26
N ASP A 394 26.45 14.91 -4.85
CA ASP A 394 27.90 15.13 -4.92
C ASP A 394 28.66 14.59 -3.69
N GLY A 395 27.97 13.96 -2.74
CA GLY A 395 28.54 13.35 -1.55
C GLY A 395 28.74 14.29 -0.36
N ARG A 396 28.24 15.54 -0.41
CA ARG A 396 28.29 16.46 0.74
C ARG A 396 27.25 16.07 1.80
N LEU A 397 27.69 15.94 3.05
CA LEU A 397 26.80 15.71 4.20
C LEU A 397 25.91 16.95 4.43
N VAL A 398 24.61 16.72 4.56
CA VAL A 398 23.58 17.75 4.70
C VAL A 398 22.98 17.75 6.10
N LYS A 399 22.52 16.60 6.59
CA LYS A 399 21.82 16.46 7.86
C LYS A 399 22.26 15.21 8.60
N THR A 400 22.34 15.30 9.92
CA THR A 400 22.64 14.17 10.81
C THR A 400 21.49 13.97 11.79
N PHE A 401 21.03 12.73 11.93
CA PHE A 401 20.10 12.31 12.96
C PHE A 401 20.76 11.21 13.79
N SER A 402 20.77 11.40 15.11
CA SER A 402 21.28 10.43 16.09
C SER A 402 20.14 10.01 17.02
N PRO A 403 19.18 9.21 16.53
CA PRO A 403 18.09 8.71 17.35
C PRO A 403 18.62 7.80 18.47
N ALA A 404 17.88 7.74 19.57
CA ALA A 404 18.24 6.88 20.69
C ALA A 404 18.30 5.40 20.25
N SER A 405 19.10 4.59 20.95
CA SER A 405 19.09 3.14 20.79
C SER A 405 17.68 2.62 21.07
N ALA A 406 17.04 2.02 20.07
CA ALA A 406 15.81 1.27 20.25
C ALA A 406 15.88 -0.04 19.48
N LYS A 407 15.04 -0.99 19.88
CA LYS A 407 15.13 -2.40 19.54
C LYS A 407 13.88 -2.82 18.76
N TYR A 408 14.06 -3.43 17.59
CA TYR A 408 12.98 -4.00 16.77
C TYR A 408 11.80 -3.03 16.52
N ASP A 409 12.08 -1.74 16.41
CA ASP A 409 11.07 -0.70 16.32
C ASP A 409 11.18 0.06 14.97
N TYR A 410 10.05 0.62 14.52
CA TYR A 410 10.03 1.55 13.40
C TYR A 410 10.36 2.93 13.91
N HIS A 411 11.46 3.46 13.39
CA HIS A 411 11.84 4.83 13.67
C HIS A 411 11.30 5.74 12.58
N LEU A 412 10.62 6.81 12.99
CA LEU A 412 10.18 7.88 12.11
C LEU A 412 11.01 9.14 12.37
N ILE A 413 11.78 9.55 11.38
CA ILE A 413 12.48 10.84 11.38
C ILE A 413 11.70 11.83 10.52
N GLN A 414 11.53 13.04 11.03
CA GLN A 414 10.97 14.16 10.28
C GLN A 414 12.09 15.14 9.88
N TRP A 415 12.10 15.53 8.60
CA TRP A 415 13.06 16.44 8.01
C TRP A 415 12.35 17.52 7.20
N ASN A 416 12.64 18.77 7.54
CA ASN A 416 12.08 19.97 6.93
C ASN A 416 12.89 20.49 5.73
N GLY A 417 13.82 19.70 5.19
CA GLY A 417 14.67 20.15 4.08
C GLY A 417 15.76 21.14 4.48
N GLU A 418 16.19 21.16 5.75
CA GLU A 418 17.27 22.01 6.23
C GLU A 418 18.53 21.21 6.55
N SER A 419 19.71 21.79 6.38
CA SER A 419 20.97 21.19 6.80
C SER A 419 21.16 21.22 8.33
N ASP A 420 22.24 20.61 8.84
CA ASP A 420 22.66 20.76 10.25
C ASP A 420 22.94 22.22 10.65
N ARG A 421 23.14 23.12 9.69
CA ARG A 421 23.33 24.57 9.92
C ARG A 421 22.02 25.37 9.88
N GLY A 422 20.88 24.72 9.66
CA GLY A 422 19.58 25.39 9.48
C GLY A 422 19.40 26.02 8.09
N GLU A 423 20.29 25.76 7.14
CA GLU A 423 20.17 26.27 5.77
C GLU A 423 19.26 25.36 4.93
N SER A 424 18.24 25.92 4.28
CA SER A 424 17.38 25.16 3.36
C SER A 424 18.16 24.62 2.17
N VAL A 425 17.93 23.35 1.84
CA VAL A 425 18.62 22.66 0.75
C VAL A 425 18.16 23.14 -0.63
N ALA A 426 18.95 22.84 -1.67
CA ALA A 426 18.61 23.14 -3.05
C ALA A 426 17.76 22.00 -3.67
N SER A 427 17.11 22.25 -4.81
CA SER A 427 16.51 21.15 -5.58
C SER A 427 17.59 20.19 -6.07
N GLY A 428 17.30 18.89 -6.04
CA GLY A 428 18.25 17.87 -6.48
C GLY A 428 17.93 16.48 -5.92
N VAL A 429 18.81 15.53 -6.24
CA VAL A 429 18.77 14.17 -5.68
C VAL A 429 19.62 14.12 -4.43
N TYR A 430 19.08 13.47 -3.40
CA TYR A 430 19.70 13.25 -2.12
C TYR A 430 19.70 11.75 -1.80
N ILE A 431 20.59 11.36 -0.88
CA ILE A 431 20.77 9.98 -0.45
C ILE A 431 20.62 9.95 1.06
N ALA A 432 19.61 9.26 1.55
CA ALA A 432 19.52 8.87 2.95
C ALA A 432 20.43 7.67 3.17
N VAL A 433 21.27 7.73 4.19
CA VAL A 433 22.22 6.70 4.57
C VAL A 433 21.96 6.33 6.02
N LEU A 434 21.39 5.14 6.24
CA LEU A 434 21.18 4.58 7.56
C LEU A 434 22.36 3.69 7.92
N ARG A 435 23.06 4.03 9.01
CA ARG A 435 24.20 3.29 9.52
C ARG A 435 23.87 2.64 10.85
N ILE A 436 24.07 1.33 10.94
CA ILE A 436 23.82 0.53 12.15
C ILE A 436 25.05 -0.35 12.41
N GLY A 437 25.94 0.12 13.30
CA GLY A 437 27.26 -0.46 13.47
C GLY A 437 28.08 -0.44 12.16
N ASN A 438 28.29 -1.62 11.56
CA ASN A 438 29.00 -1.79 10.29
C ASN A 438 28.07 -1.90 9.07
N TYR A 439 26.76 -2.03 9.29
CA TYR A 439 25.78 -2.09 8.22
C TYR A 439 25.43 -0.69 7.71
N ILE A 440 25.24 -0.57 6.40
CA ILE A 440 24.85 0.67 5.73
C ILE A 440 23.73 0.34 4.75
N GLU A 441 22.56 0.95 4.96
CA GLU A 441 21.49 1.02 3.97
C GLU A 441 21.49 2.40 3.31
N THR A 442 21.20 2.46 2.01
CA THR A 442 21.06 3.72 1.31
C THR A 442 19.79 3.76 0.47
N GLN A 443 19.03 4.84 0.58
CA GLN A 443 17.88 5.08 -0.28
C GLN A 443 17.92 6.50 -0.83
N LYS A 444 17.69 6.63 -2.14
CA LYS A 444 17.72 7.89 -2.88
C LYS A 444 16.34 8.52 -2.93
N PHE A 445 16.29 9.84 -2.80
CA PHE A 445 15.06 10.62 -2.89
C PHE A 445 15.32 11.98 -3.54
N ALA A 446 14.28 12.63 -4.04
CA ALA A 446 14.36 13.92 -4.71
C ALA A 446 13.81 15.04 -3.82
N VAL A 447 14.41 16.23 -3.92
CA VAL A 447 13.90 17.46 -3.32
C VAL A 447 13.67 18.48 -4.42
N ILE A 448 12.52 19.16 -4.38
CA ILE A 448 12.13 20.25 -5.27
C ILE A 448 11.98 21.49 -4.39
N ARG A 449 12.47 22.63 -4.85
CA ARG A 449 12.37 23.91 -4.14
C ARG A 449 11.57 24.84 -5.03
N ASN A 450 10.49 25.38 -4.50
CA ASN A 450 9.67 26.38 -5.19
C ASN A 450 10.35 27.75 -5.21
#